data_AF-A0A1D7Y1E0-F1
#
_entry.id   AF-A0A1D7Y1E0-F1
#
_cell.length_a   1.000
_cell.length_b   1.000
_cell.length_c   1.000
_cell.angle_alpha   90.00
_cell.angle_beta   90.00
_cell.angle_gamma   90.00
#
_symmetry.space_group_name_H-M   'P 1'
#
loop_
_entity.id
_entity.type
_entity.pdbx_description
1 polymer ?
#
loop_
_entity_poly.entity_id
_entity_poly.type
_entity_poly.pdbx_seq_one_letter_code
_entity_poly.pdbx_strand_id
1 'polypeptide(L)'
;MYPDHRSISEETVSYTLDAESLFNEFTEDSQQAELKYLDQTIIVSGVITSINANSVTISNKIYGQFETLNSDLKVNDSIAVKGRCIGYDDLLEEIKLDQCSIIK
;
A
#
# COMPACT_ATOMS: atom_id res chain seq x y z
N MET A 1 -16.55 17.83 -21.88
CA MET A 1 -17.98 17.98 -21.50
C MET A 1 -18.49 16.57 -21.23
N TYR A 2 -18.95 16.16 -20.07
CA TYR A 2 -19.50 16.87 -18.92
C TYR A 2 -18.99 16.26 -17.59
N PRO A 3 -19.16 16.99 -16.48
CA PRO A 3 -18.60 16.75 -15.16
C PRO A 3 -19.66 16.22 -14.19
N ASP A 4 -19.34 15.21 -13.37
CA ASP A 4 -20.32 14.67 -12.42
C ASP A 4 -19.70 14.43 -11.04
N HIS A 5 -19.70 15.53 -10.28
CA HIS A 5 -20.34 15.69 -8.96
C HIS A 5 -20.25 14.57 -7.90
N ARG A 6 -19.80 14.97 -6.68
CA ARG A 6 -20.03 14.38 -5.33
C ARG A 6 -19.26 13.05 -5.06
N SER A 7 -18.43 12.91 -4.02
CA SER A 7 -18.57 13.38 -2.64
C SER A 7 -17.23 13.55 -1.92
N ILE A 8 -17.23 14.43 -0.92
CA ILE A 8 -16.09 14.96 -0.16
C ILE A 8 -15.99 14.23 1.20
N SER A 9 -16.21 12.91 1.22
CA SER A 9 -16.17 12.10 2.45
C SER A 9 -15.22 10.93 2.26
N GLU A 10 -14.07 10.82 2.91
CA GLU A 10 -13.49 11.63 3.98
C GLU A 10 -12.04 11.12 4.13
N GLU A 11 -11.08 11.96 3.76
CA GLU A 11 -9.66 11.66 3.52
C GLU A 11 -9.38 10.96 2.17
N THR A 12 -9.06 11.76 1.15
CA THR A 12 -8.68 11.30 -0.18
C THR A 12 -7.47 10.39 -0.08
N VAL A 13 -7.70 9.09 -0.19
CA VAL A 13 -6.66 8.16 -0.61
C VAL A 13 -6.03 8.78 -1.85
N SER A 14 -4.76 9.16 -1.76
CA SER A 14 -4.08 9.85 -2.84
C SER A 14 -4.01 8.93 -4.06
N TYR A 15 -3.83 7.62 -3.83
CA TYR A 15 -3.69 6.63 -4.89
C TYR A 15 -4.23 5.25 -4.47
N THR A 16 -4.94 4.58 -5.37
CA THR A 16 -5.36 3.18 -5.21
C THR A 16 -4.73 2.37 -6.33
N LEU A 17 -3.84 1.46 -5.96
CA LEU A 17 -2.98 0.73 -6.88
C LEU A 17 -2.95 -0.74 -6.44
N ASP A 18 -2.53 -1.64 -7.32
CA ASP A 18 -2.10 -2.96 -6.91
C ASP A 18 -0.60 -2.96 -6.53
N ALA A 19 -0.21 -3.95 -5.72
CA ALA A 19 1.15 -4.10 -5.23
C ALA A 19 2.18 -4.18 -6.36
N GLU A 20 1.79 -4.72 -7.51
CA GLU A 20 2.68 -4.89 -8.66
C GLU A 20 2.87 -3.58 -9.42
N SER A 21 1.80 -2.84 -9.69
CA SER A 21 1.84 -1.51 -10.31
C SER A 21 2.65 -0.51 -9.50
N LEU A 22 2.42 -0.44 -8.18
CA LEU A 22 3.19 0.46 -7.31
C LEU A 22 4.67 0.09 -7.33
N PHE A 23 4.99 -1.19 -7.17
CA PHE A 23 6.36 -1.68 -7.23
C PHE A 23 7.02 -1.42 -8.59
N ASN A 24 6.27 -1.56 -9.69
CA ASN A 24 6.77 -1.28 -11.02
C ASN A 24 7.10 0.21 -11.20
N GLU A 25 6.32 1.13 -10.63
CA GLU A 25 6.67 2.56 -10.62
C GLU A 25 7.95 2.84 -9.84
N PHE A 26 8.15 2.21 -8.67
CA PHE A 26 9.39 2.33 -7.92
C PHE A 26 10.59 1.67 -8.63
N THR A 27 10.38 0.58 -9.37
CA THR A 27 11.41 -0.10 -10.16
C THR A 27 11.78 0.69 -11.42
N GLU A 28 10.78 1.30 -12.06
CA GLU A 28 10.98 2.10 -13.27
C GLU A 28 11.66 3.43 -12.94
N ASP A 29 11.17 4.15 -11.92
CA ASP A 29 11.73 5.43 -11.51
C ASP A 29 11.50 5.70 -10.00
N SER A 30 12.35 5.11 -9.16
CA SER A 30 12.22 5.18 -7.69
C SER A 30 12.19 6.61 -7.15
N GLN A 31 12.93 7.53 -7.75
CA GLN A 31 12.91 8.95 -7.36
C GLN A 31 11.56 9.60 -7.62
N GLN A 32 10.96 9.38 -8.81
CA GLN A 32 9.65 9.94 -9.12
C GLN A 32 8.55 9.29 -8.27
N ALA A 33 8.60 7.97 -8.11
CA ALA A 33 7.65 7.24 -7.28
C ALA A 33 7.72 7.69 -5.82
N GLU A 34 8.93 7.84 -5.26
CA GLU A 34 9.09 8.35 -3.91
C GLU A 34 8.55 9.78 -3.80
N LEU A 35 8.87 10.69 -4.72
CA LEU A 35 8.29 12.05 -4.70
C LEU A 35 6.76 12.07 -4.80
N LYS A 36 6.17 11.09 -5.48
CA LYS A 36 4.73 10.98 -5.72
C LYS A 36 3.98 10.31 -4.58
N TYR A 37 4.61 9.35 -3.90
CA TYR A 37 3.99 8.48 -2.90
C TYR A 37 4.48 8.72 -1.46
N LEU A 38 5.67 9.27 -1.26
CA LEU A 38 6.22 9.55 0.06
C LEU A 38 5.28 10.49 0.85
N ASP A 39 5.02 10.10 2.10
CA ASP A 39 4.06 10.75 3.01
C ASP A 39 2.61 10.76 2.48
N GLN A 40 2.32 10.11 1.35
CA GLN A 40 0.98 9.96 0.81
C GLN A 40 0.30 8.72 1.38
N THR A 41 -1.00 8.85 1.60
CA THR A 41 -1.85 7.72 1.99
C THR A 41 -2.33 7.01 0.74
N ILE A 42 -1.93 5.75 0.58
CA ILE A 42 -2.26 4.94 -0.59
C ILE A 42 -2.97 3.65 -0.17
N ILE A 43 -3.84 3.15 -1.05
CA ILE A 43 -4.42 1.82 -0.94
C ILE A 43 -3.66 0.91 -1.89
N VAL A 44 -3.15 -0.18 -1.34
CA VAL A 44 -2.47 -1.22 -2.10
C VAL A 44 -3.24 -2.51 -1.98
N SER A 45 -3.62 -3.05 -3.14
CA SER A 45 -4.30 -4.33 -3.26
C SER A 45 -3.31 -5.41 -3.67
N GLY A 46 -3.36 -6.59 -3.08
CA GLY A 46 -2.52 -7.68 -3.52
C GLY A 46 -2.70 -8.95 -2.71
N VAL A 47 -1.80 -9.90 -2.91
CA VAL A 47 -1.86 -11.21 -2.26
C VAL A 47 -0.88 -11.23 -1.10
N ILE A 48 -1.32 -11.71 0.06
CA ILE A 48 -0.46 -11.81 1.22
C ILE A 48 0.56 -12.93 1.01
N THR A 49 1.86 -12.60 1.02
CA THR A 49 2.93 -13.59 0.90
C THR A 49 3.52 -13.98 2.25
N SER A 50 3.51 -13.05 3.22
CA SER A 50 3.99 -13.29 4.58
C SER A 50 3.18 -12.49 5.60
N ILE A 51 2.95 -13.07 6.77
CA ILE A 51 2.27 -12.42 7.90
C ILE A 51 3.17 -12.57 9.12
N ASN A 52 3.46 -11.44 9.77
CA ASN A 52 4.16 -11.36 11.04
C ASN A 52 3.20 -10.81 12.12
N ALA A 53 3.69 -10.64 13.35
CA ALA A 53 2.87 -10.21 14.49
C ALA A 53 2.07 -8.92 14.23
N ASN A 54 2.71 -7.91 13.64
CA ASN A 54 2.12 -6.59 13.37
C ASN A 54 2.43 -6.08 11.97
N SER A 55 2.96 -6.93 11.09
CA SER A 55 3.30 -6.55 9.72
C SER A 55 2.88 -7.61 8.74
N VAL A 56 2.56 -7.19 7.53
CA VAL A 56 2.12 -8.06 6.45
C VAL A 56 2.91 -7.68 5.21
N THR A 57 3.44 -8.70 4.55
CA THR A 57 4.08 -8.54 3.25
C THR A 57 3.07 -8.93 2.17
N ILE A 58 2.86 -8.02 1.22
CA ILE A 58 1.96 -8.19 0.09
C ILE A 58 2.80 -8.34 -1.18
N SER A 59 2.54 -9.40 -1.93
CA SER A 59 3.21 -9.77 -3.19
C SER A 59 4.74 -9.79 -3.12
N ASN A 60 5.32 -9.99 -1.93
CA ASN A 60 6.77 -9.91 -1.67
C ASN A 60 7.43 -8.60 -2.14
N LYS A 61 6.64 -7.52 -2.19
CA LYS A 61 7.01 -6.21 -2.76
C LYS A 61 6.60 -5.06 -1.85
N ILE A 62 5.62 -5.27 -0.99
CA ILE A 62 5.05 -4.24 -0.13
C ILE A 62 5.11 -4.72 1.31
N TYR A 63 5.81 -3.98 2.15
CA TYR A 63 5.86 -4.21 3.58
C TYR A 63 4.92 -3.23 4.29
N GLY A 64 3.80 -3.75 4.80
CA GLY A 64 2.83 -2.97 5.57
C GLY A 64 3.01 -3.18 7.06
N GLN A 65 3.31 -2.11 7.81
CA GLN A 65 3.33 -2.12 9.27
C GLN A 65 1.96 -1.65 9.81
N PHE A 66 1.31 -2.51 10.59
CA PHE A 66 0.01 -2.27 11.20
C PHE A 66 0.19 -1.92 12.68
N GLU A 67 -0.56 -0.93 13.17
CA GLU A 67 -0.60 -0.64 14.60
C GLU A 67 -1.31 -1.76 15.37
N THR A 68 -2.38 -2.32 14.82
CA THR A 68 -3.07 -3.47 15.42
C THR A 68 -3.60 -4.40 14.36
N LEU A 69 -2.97 -5.57 14.22
CA LEU A 69 -3.37 -6.60 13.27
C LEU A 69 -4.49 -7.46 13.88
N ASN A 70 -5.74 -6.98 13.79
CA ASN A 70 -6.92 -7.67 14.35
C ASN A 70 -7.68 -8.53 13.32
N SER A 71 -7.10 -8.83 12.16
CA SER A 71 -7.75 -9.64 11.13
C SER A 71 -7.14 -11.04 11.07
N ASP A 72 -8.02 -12.03 10.85
CA ASP A 72 -7.69 -13.40 10.42
C ASP A 72 -7.14 -13.38 8.98
N LEU A 73 -5.97 -12.77 8.81
CA LEU A 73 -5.27 -12.77 7.54
C LEU A 73 -4.66 -14.15 7.29
N LYS A 74 -4.69 -14.57 6.02
CA LYS A 74 -4.05 -15.81 5.59
C LYS A 74 -3.09 -15.52 4.45
N VAL A 75 -1.94 -16.18 4.50
CA VAL A 75 -1.02 -16.20 3.36
C VAL A 75 -1.75 -16.82 2.16
N ASN A 76 -1.53 -16.27 0.97
CA ASN A 76 -2.26 -16.51 -0.28
C ASN A 76 -3.68 -15.91 -0.34
N ASP A 77 -4.10 -15.11 0.64
CA ASP A 77 -5.37 -14.38 0.57
C ASP A 77 -5.18 -13.02 -0.12
N SER A 78 -6.20 -12.56 -0.83
CA SER A 78 -6.19 -11.26 -1.51
C SER A 78 -6.77 -10.19 -0.59
N ILE A 79 -5.99 -9.14 -0.32
CA ILE A 79 -6.35 -8.07 0.60
C ILE A 79 -6.08 -6.69 0.00
N ALA A 80 -6.86 -5.70 0.43
CA ALA A 80 -6.57 -4.29 0.23
C ALA A 80 -6.16 -3.64 1.55
N VAL A 81 -5.00 -2.99 1.56
CA VAL A 81 -4.44 -2.32 2.72
C VAL A 81 -4.26 -0.85 2.41
N LYS A 82 -4.81 0.01 3.26
CA LYS A 82 -4.55 1.45 3.26
C LYS A 82 -3.40 1.73 4.20
N GLY A 83 -2.35 2.38 3.72
CA GLY A 83 -1.22 2.78 4.55
C GLY A 83 -0.60 4.07 4.03
N ARG A 84 0.24 4.69 4.85
CA ARG A 84 1.05 5.82 4.42
C ARG A 84 2.39 5.31 3.94
N CYS A 85 2.79 5.71 2.73
CA CYS A 85 4.07 5.30 2.16
C CYS A 85 5.20 6.11 2.78
N ILE A 86 6.15 5.41 3.39
CA ILE A 86 7.31 6.02 4.07
C ILE A 86 8.60 5.91 3.26
N GLY A 87 8.56 5.23 2.12
CA GLY A 87 9.68 5.10 1.19
C GLY A 87 9.83 3.68 0.64
N TYR A 88 10.88 3.52 -0.14
CA TYR A 88 11.27 2.24 -0.75
C TYR A 88 12.59 1.75 -0.14
N ASP A 89 12.68 0.44 0.10
CA ASP A 89 13.90 -0.19 0.59
C ASP A 89 14.61 -0.87 -0.59
N ASP A 90 15.64 -0.22 -1.13
CA ASP A 90 16.40 -0.76 -2.27
C ASP A 90 17.16 -2.06 -1.94
N LEU A 91 17.42 -2.35 -0.66
CA LEU A 91 18.12 -3.58 -0.26
C LEU A 91 17.19 -4.80 -0.26
N LEU A 92 15.93 -4.59 0.16
CA LEU A 92 14.92 -5.64 0.21
C LEU A 92 14.02 -5.66 -1.03
N GLU A 93 14.09 -4.61 -1.86
CA GLU A 93 13.18 -4.37 -2.98
C GLU A 93 11.71 -4.36 -2.52
N GLU A 94 11.46 -3.62 -1.43
CA GLU A 94 10.14 -3.56 -0.81
C GLU A 94 9.72 -2.13 -0.48
N ILE A 95 8.48 -1.78 -0.80
CA ILE A 95 7.90 -0.49 -0.45
C ILE A 95 7.35 -0.56 0.97
N LYS A 96 7.74 0.39 1.81
CA LYS A 96 7.36 0.43 3.21
C LYS A 96 6.15 1.33 3.42
N LEU A 97 5.17 0.79 4.10
CA LEU A 97 3.96 1.49 4.52
C LEU A 97 3.85 1.46 6.05
N ASP A 98 3.57 2.61 6.66
CA ASP A 98 3.23 2.72 8.08
C ASP A 98 1.74 3.04 8.28
N GLN A 99 1.27 2.89 9.52
CA GLN A 99 -0.14 3.10 9.90
C GLN A 99 -1.11 2.32 8.98
N CYS A 100 -0.72 1.09 8.65
CA CYS A 100 -1.52 0.27 7.77
C CYS A 100 -2.83 -0.15 8.43
N SER A 101 -3.90 -0.10 7.65
CA SER A 101 -5.26 -0.47 8.01
C SER A 101 -5.88 -1.30 6.90
N ILE A 102 -6.61 -2.34 7.29
CA ILE A 102 -7.23 -3.26 6.35
C ILE A 102 -8.54 -2.66 5.87
N ILE A 103 -8.74 -2.59 4.55
CA ILE A 103 -10.02 -2.21 3.95
C ILE A 103 -10.80 -3.47 3.63
N LYS A 104 -12.05 -3.53 4.08
CA LYS A 104 -13.04 -4.57 3.77
C LYS A 104 -14.08 -4.07 2.78
#